data_AF-R9GVC7-F1
#
_entry.id   AF-R9GVC7-F1
#
_cell.length_a   1.000
_cell.length_b   1.000
_cell.length_c   1.000
_cell.angle_alpha   90.00
_cell.angle_beta   90.00
_cell.angle_gamma   90.00
#
_symmetry.space_group_name_H-M   'P 1'
#
loop_
_entity.id
_entity.type
_entity.pdbx_description
1 polymer ?
#
loop_
_entity_poly.entity_id
_entity_poly.type
_entity_poly.pdbx_seq_one_letter_code
_entity_poly.pdbx_strand_id
1 'polypeptide(L)'
;MEIILPFEKNNRIMKKNILLALLLSGLSFSSFAQASNEKVVELFQIMKSDKMMSGMMDNMMAIMGQQGGSLKNKADNKAFTEYMNYVTQEGKVMMKKIMNEDMVTLYSKYFTNEEIQYYIDFYATPAGKKMLEMTPAIQKEFMTSFMANDMPAFQSKLKTKLEELHNQYPASNPATAKK
;
A
#
# COMPACT_ATOMS: atom_id res chain seq x y z
N MET A 1 -64.80 -34.68 38.77
CA MET A 1 -64.79 -33.66 37.70
C MET A 1 -63.84 -32.57 38.17
N GLU A 2 -62.53 -32.77 38.00
CA GLU A 2 -61.53 -31.73 38.30
C GLU A 2 -61.16 -31.03 36.99
N ILE A 3 -61.52 -29.76 36.91
CA ILE A 3 -61.23 -28.89 35.78
C ILE A 3 -59.80 -28.37 35.98
N ILE A 4 -58.83 -29.05 35.37
CA ILE A 4 -57.45 -28.56 35.31
C ILE A 4 -57.43 -27.38 34.32
N LEU A 5 -57.23 -26.18 34.86
CA LEU A 5 -57.26 -24.92 34.13
C LEU A 5 -56.19 -24.89 32.99
N PRO A 6 -56.51 -24.36 31.80
CA PRO A 6 -55.62 -24.38 30.63
C PRO A 6 -54.38 -23.46 30.73
N PHE A 7 -54.21 -22.74 31.84
CA PHE A 7 -53.22 -21.67 31.97
C PHE A 7 -51.77 -22.16 32.18
N GLU A 8 -51.56 -23.30 32.86
CA GLU A 8 -50.20 -23.83 33.10
C GLU A 8 -49.52 -24.38 31.84
N LYS A 9 -50.30 -25.00 30.95
CA LYS A 9 -49.77 -25.66 29.74
C LYS A 9 -49.20 -24.64 28.75
N ASN A 10 -49.81 -23.45 28.67
CA ASN A 10 -49.42 -22.40 27.72
C ASN A 10 -48.07 -21.74 28.10
N ASN A 11 -47.83 -21.55 29.40
CA ASN A 11 -46.56 -21.01 29.90
C ASN A 11 -45.37 -21.96 29.69
N ARG A 12 -45.57 -23.28 29.75
CA ARG A 12 -44.53 -24.26 29.41
C ARG A 12 -44.15 -24.22 27.93
N ILE A 13 -45.13 -24.04 27.04
CA ILE A 13 -44.91 -23.97 25.59
C ILE A 13 -44.19 -22.67 25.21
N MET A 14 -44.59 -21.52 25.78
CA MET A 14 -43.89 -20.24 25.57
C MET A 14 -42.45 -20.25 26.08
N LYS A 15 -42.18 -20.80 27.28
CA LYS A 15 -40.82 -20.91 27.82
C LYS A 15 -39.91 -21.80 26.96
N LYS A 16 -40.45 -22.90 26.42
CA LYS A 16 -39.72 -23.80 25.50
C LYS A 16 -39.40 -23.13 24.16
N ASN A 17 -40.32 -22.31 23.64
CA ASN A 17 -40.11 -21.57 22.39
C ASN A 17 -39.13 -20.39 22.59
N ILE A 18 -39.14 -19.72 23.75
CA ILE A 18 -38.15 -18.70 24.11
C ILE A 18 -36.76 -19.32 24.26
N LEU A 19 -36.63 -20.49 24.90
CA LEU A 19 -35.36 -21.22 24.99
C LEU A 19 -34.85 -21.66 23.61
N LEU A 20 -35.73 -22.08 22.70
CA LEU A 20 -35.36 -22.45 21.33
C LEU A 20 -34.91 -21.23 20.49
N ALA A 21 -35.57 -20.08 20.67
CA ALA A 21 -35.19 -18.82 20.03
C ALA A 21 -33.85 -18.27 20.57
N LEU A 22 -33.59 -18.42 21.88
CA LEU A 22 -32.31 -18.05 22.49
C LEU A 22 -31.16 -18.95 21.98
N LEU A 23 -31.43 -20.24 21.77
CA LEU A 23 -30.45 -21.20 21.27
C LEU A 23 -30.07 -20.94 19.80
N LEU A 24 -31.03 -20.48 18.98
CA LEU A 24 -30.81 -20.14 17.57
C LEU A 24 -30.15 -18.77 17.36
N SER A 25 -30.21 -17.88 18.36
CA SER A 25 -29.59 -16.55 18.31
C SER A 25 -28.07 -16.57 18.59
N GLY A 26 -27.51 -17.72 19.02
CA GLY A 26 -26.10 -17.87 19.39
C GLY A 26 -25.14 -18.22 18.25
N LEU A 27 -25.63 -18.46 17.03
CA LEU A 27 -24.82 -19.01 15.92
C LEU A 27 -24.31 -17.97 14.90
N SER A 28 -24.52 -16.67 15.10
CA SER A 28 -24.23 -15.67 14.05
C SER A 28 -23.09 -14.69 14.34
N PHE A 29 -22.30 -14.89 15.39
CA PHE A 29 -20.98 -14.25 15.46
C PHE A 29 -19.96 -15.15 14.76
N SER A 30 -19.94 -15.10 13.43
CA SER A 30 -18.75 -15.48 12.67
C SER A 30 -17.65 -14.49 13.05
N SER A 31 -16.97 -14.76 14.17
CA SER A 31 -15.71 -14.11 14.48
C SER A 31 -14.71 -14.61 13.46
N PHE A 32 -14.64 -13.95 12.30
CA PHE A 32 -13.63 -14.25 11.31
C PHE A 32 -12.27 -14.07 11.98
N ALA A 33 -11.55 -15.17 12.14
CA ALA A 33 -10.23 -15.14 12.75
C ALA A 33 -9.34 -14.24 11.89
N GLN A 34 -8.78 -13.23 12.56
CA GLN A 34 -7.79 -12.34 12.00
C GLN A 34 -6.65 -13.14 11.35
N ALA A 35 -6.08 -12.65 10.24
CA ALA A 35 -5.06 -13.38 9.50
C ALA A 35 -3.85 -13.69 10.40
N SER A 36 -3.32 -14.91 10.28
CA SER A 36 -2.08 -15.29 10.94
C SER A 36 -0.89 -14.67 10.21
N ASN A 37 0.18 -14.37 10.96
CA ASN A 37 1.40 -13.81 10.39
C ASN A 37 1.99 -14.73 9.32
N GLU A 38 1.94 -16.05 9.53
CA GLU A 38 2.43 -17.06 8.60
C GLU A 38 1.71 -16.97 7.25
N LYS A 39 0.39 -16.76 7.28
CA LYS A 39 -0.44 -16.68 6.08
C LYS A 39 -0.20 -15.39 5.29
N VAL A 40 0.05 -14.29 6.00
CA VAL A 40 0.44 -13.03 5.36
C VAL A 40 1.85 -13.13 4.75
N VAL A 41 2.78 -13.82 5.42
CA VAL A 41 4.11 -14.11 4.87
C VAL A 41 3.99 -14.93 3.58
N GLU A 42 3.12 -15.94 3.54
CA GLU A 42 2.84 -16.71 2.32
C GLU A 42 2.35 -15.83 1.17
N LEU A 43 1.39 -14.92 1.44
CA LEU A 43 0.93 -13.95 0.45
C LEU A 43 2.10 -13.11 -0.11
N PHE A 44 2.96 -12.58 0.75
CA PHE A 44 4.12 -11.78 0.31
C PHE A 44 5.13 -12.58 -0.50
N GLN A 45 5.32 -13.87 -0.20
CA GLN A 45 6.16 -14.76 -1.01
C GLN A 45 5.57 -14.97 -2.41
N ILE A 46 4.26 -15.21 -2.51
CA ILE A 46 3.56 -15.35 -3.80
C ILE A 46 3.63 -14.07 -4.62
N MET A 47 3.48 -12.91 -3.98
CA MET A 47 3.63 -11.60 -4.61
C MET A 47 5.08 -11.28 -5.02
N LYS A 48 6.06 -12.11 -4.63
CA LYS A 48 7.50 -11.88 -4.82
C LYS A 48 7.94 -10.54 -4.24
N SER A 49 7.42 -10.18 -3.06
CA SER A 49 7.67 -8.90 -2.39
C SER A 49 9.16 -8.62 -2.17
N ASP A 50 9.99 -9.64 -1.96
CA ASP A 50 11.46 -9.50 -1.85
C ASP A 50 12.09 -8.88 -3.11
N LYS A 51 11.62 -9.29 -4.30
CA LYS A 51 12.13 -8.79 -5.58
C LYS A 51 11.68 -7.35 -5.83
N MET A 52 10.41 -7.07 -5.53
CA MET A 52 9.87 -5.71 -5.62
C MET A 52 10.65 -4.77 -4.68
N MET A 53 10.95 -5.23 -3.47
CA MET A 53 11.66 -4.44 -2.49
C MET A 53 13.12 -4.22 -2.84
N SER A 54 13.80 -5.26 -3.36
CA SER A 54 15.17 -5.13 -3.86
C SER A 54 15.24 -4.06 -4.94
N GLY A 55 14.29 -4.03 -5.88
CA GLY A 55 14.23 -2.99 -6.91
C GLY A 55 13.96 -1.59 -6.35
N MET A 56 13.12 -1.46 -5.32
CA MET A 56 12.91 -0.17 -4.64
C MET A 56 14.19 0.32 -3.94
N MET A 57 14.90 -0.58 -3.25
CA MET A 57 16.17 -0.29 -2.61
C MET A 57 17.23 0.12 -3.63
N ASP A 58 17.34 -0.59 -4.75
CA ASP A 58 18.29 -0.26 -5.81
C ASP A 58 18.03 1.15 -6.38
N ASN A 59 16.75 1.50 -6.59
CA ASN A 59 16.37 2.85 -7.02
C ASN A 59 16.72 3.91 -5.96
N MET A 60 16.46 3.65 -4.68
CA MET A 60 16.82 4.56 -3.60
C MET A 60 18.33 4.77 -3.53
N MET A 61 19.10 3.70 -3.64
CA MET A 61 20.57 3.74 -3.67
C MET A 61 21.10 4.51 -4.89
N ALA A 62 20.47 4.35 -6.06
CA ALA A 62 20.82 5.14 -7.24
C ALA A 62 20.60 6.63 -7.02
N ILE A 63 19.48 7.02 -6.41
CA ILE A 63 19.17 8.42 -6.07
C ILE A 63 20.16 8.95 -5.02
N MET A 64 20.46 8.18 -3.97
CA MET A 64 21.44 8.55 -2.95
C MET A 64 22.85 8.66 -3.53
N GLY A 65 23.23 7.79 -4.48
CA GLY A 65 24.51 7.88 -5.19
C GLY A 65 24.62 9.14 -6.04
N GLN A 66 23.54 9.55 -6.70
CA GLN A 66 23.49 10.80 -7.47
C GLN A 66 23.58 12.05 -6.58
N GLN A 67 22.87 12.07 -5.45
CA GLN A 67 22.90 13.20 -4.51
C GLN A 67 24.17 13.21 -3.62
N GLY A 68 24.77 12.05 -3.39
CA GLY A 68 25.97 11.84 -2.57
C GLY A 68 27.27 12.34 -3.19
N GLY A 69 27.25 12.90 -4.40
CA GLY A 69 28.43 13.51 -5.05
C GLY A 69 29.15 14.53 -4.16
N SER A 70 28.41 15.24 -3.31
CA SER A 70 28.97 16.19 -2.33
C SER A 70 29.77 15.52 -1.20
N LEU A 71 29.42 14.29 -0.81
CA LEU A 71 30.14 13.48 0.18
C LEU A 71 31.34 12.78 -0.48
N LYS A 72 31.17 12.29 -1.71
CA LYS A 72 32.26 11.73 -2.52
C LYS A 72 33.39 12.72 -2.74
N ASN A 73 33.08 14.01 -2.92
CA ASN A 73 34.09 15.06 -3.07
C ASN A 73 34.85 15.39 -1.77
N LYS A 74 34.39 14.90 -0.61
CA LYS A 74 35.01 15.14 0.72
C LYS A 74 35.72 13.93 1.30
N ALA A 75 35.41 12.73 0.81
CA ALA A 75 35.98 11.47 1.28
C ALA A 75 36.86 10.82 0.21
N ASP A 76 37.87 10.06 0.62
CA ASP A 76 38.57 9.17 -0.30
C ASP A 76 37.58 8.18 -0.97
N ASN A 77 37.80 7.85 -2.25
CA ASN A 77 36.94 6.97 -3.03
C ASN A 77 36.71 5.62 -2.33
N LYS A 78 37.72 5.11 -1.59
CA LYS A 78 37.59 3.88 -0.81
C LYS A 78 36.63 4.05 0.37
N ALA A 79 36.79 5.11 1.16
CA ALA A 79 35.92 5.41 2.30
C ALA A 79 34.46 5.64 1.88
N PHE A 80 34.25 6.33 0.76
CA PHE A 80 32.92 6.51 0.19
C PHE A 80 32.30 5.18 -0.26
N THR A 81 33.08 4.30 -0.89
CA THR A 81 32.61 2.97 -1.32
C THR A 81 32.19 2.10 -0.12
N GLU A 82 33.01 2.05 0.94
CA GLU A 82 32.68 1.32 2.16
C GLU A 82 31.42 1.89 2.84
N TYR A 83 31.27 3.21 2.88
CA TYR A 83 30.07 3.86 3.39
C TYR A 83 28.82 3.45 2.59
N MET A 84 28.88 3.47 1.25
CA MET A 84 27.76 3.08 0.41
C MET A 84 27.41 1.59 0.55
N ASN A 85 28.41 0.73 0.73
CA ASN A 85 28.19 -0.68 1.05
C ASN A 85 27.46 -0.83 2.39
N TYR A 86 27.91 -0.12 3.43
CA TYR A 86 27.27 -0.12 4.74
C TYR A 86 25.81 0.34 4.67
N VAL A 87 25.54 1.47 4.01
CA VAL A 87 24.17 1.98 3.79
C VAL A 87 23.30 0.96 3.07
N THR A 88 23.85 0.27 2.06
CA THR A 88 23.11 -0.78 1.33
C THR A 88 22.74 -1.95 2.25
N GLN A 89 23.67 -2.40 3.10
CA GLN A 89 23.43 -3.52 4.01
C GLN A 89 22.41 -3.14 5.10
N GLU A 90 22.57 -1.98 5.73
CA GLU A 90 21.62 -1.49 6.75
C GLU A 90 20.23 -1.29 6.15
N GLY A 91 20.14 -0.75 4.93
CA GLY A 91 18.86 -0.61 4.25
C GLY A 91 18.20 -1.96 3.96
N LYS A 92 18.95 -3.00 3.59
CA LYS A 92 18.40 -4.37 3.44
C LYS A 92 17.86 -4.93 4.76
N VAL A 93 18.57 -4.71 5.87
CA VAL A 93 18.13 -5.13 7.21
C VAL A 93 16.84 -4.41 7.59
N MET A 94 16.80 -3.09 7.44
CA MET A 94 15.62 -2.26 7.68
C MET A 94 14.43 -2.72 6.84
N MET A 95 14.63 -2.93 5.53
CA MET A 95 13.55 -3.36 4.64
C MET A 95 13.03 -4.74 5.00
N LYS A 96 13.91 -5.67 5.37
CA LYS A 96 13.51 -7.00 5.82
C LYS A 96 12.63 -6.92 7.08
N LYS A 97 13.00 -6.08 8.04
CA LYS A 97 12.18 -5.83 9.24
C LYS A 97 10.80 -5.26 8.86
N ILE A 98 10.78 -4.22 8.04
CA ILE A 98 9.52 -3.59 7.60
C ILE A 98 8.61 -4.62 6.93
N MET A 99 9.14 -5.44 6.02
CA MET A 99 8.32 -6.38 5.27
C MET A 99 7.88 -7.59 6.08
N ASN A 100 8.78 -8.20 6.85
CA ASN A 100 8.51 -9.46 7.52
C ASN A 100 7.87 -9.29 8.91
N GLU A 101 7.90 -8.07 9.47
CA GLU A 101 7.35 -7.78 10.79
C GLU A 101 6.27 -6.71 10.70
N ASP A 102 6.61 -5.48 10.29
CA ASP A 102 5.71 -4.34 10.40
C ASP A 102 4.52 -4.49 9.43
N MET A 103 4.79 -4.82 8.17
CA MET A 103 3.78 -5.06 7.13
C MET A 103 2.99 -6.32 7.39
N VAL A 104 3.64 -7.39 7.86
CA VAL A 104 2.94 -8.62 8.27
C VAL A 104 1.95 -8.31 9.37
N THR A 105 2.37 -7.60 10.42
CA THR A 105 1.50 -7.21 11.53
C THR A 105 0.33 -6.35 11.08
N LEU A 106 0.55 -5.41 10.16
CA LEU A 106 -0.50 -4.55 9.61
C LEU A 106 -1.52 -5.35 8.81
N TYR A 107 -1.07 -6.20 7.89
CA TYR A 107 -1.96 -7.04 7.09
C TYR A 107 -2.71 -8.03 7.97
N SER A 108 -2.01 -8.68 8.90
CA SER A 108 -2.62 -9.51 9.92
C SER A 108 -3.71 -8.73 10.63
N LYS A 109 -3.48 -7.49 11.09
CA LYS A 109 -4.48 -6.67 11.80
C LYS A 109 -5.72 -6.26 10.98
N TYR A 110 -5.62 -6.11 9.67
CA TYR A 110 -6.71 -5.58 8.84
C TYR A 110 -7.43 -6.61 7.98
N PHE A 111 -6.84 -7.79 7.78
CA PHE A 111 -7.43 -8.86 6.97
C PHE A 111 -7.63 -10.13 7.78
N THR A 112 -8.67 -10.87 7.45
CA THR A 112 -8.95 -12.20 7.97
C THR A 112 -8.16 -13.26 7.23
N ASN A 113 -8.02 -14.45 7.82
CA ASN A 113 -7.36 -15.58 7.15
C ASN A 113 -8.02 -15.95 5.82
N GLU A 114 -9.33 -15.75 5.71
CA GLU A 114 -10.11 -16.06 4.51
C GLU A 114 -9.82 -15.05 3.39
N GLU A 115 -9.81 -13.75 3.70
CA GLU A 115 -9.47 -12.71 2.74
C GLU A 115 -8.04 -12.84 2.21
N ILE A 116 -7.07 -13.13 3.09
CA ILE A 116 -5.70 -13.40 2.67
C ILE A 116 -5.64 -14.64 1.75
N GLN A 117 -6.44 -15.68 2.01
CA GLN A 117 -6.54 -16.83 1.13
C GLN A 117 -7.02 -16.44 -0.26
N TYR A 118 -8.05 -15.60 -0.37
CA TYR A 118 -8.57 -15.15 -1.66
C TYR A 118 -7.50 -14.43 -2.48
N TYR A 119 -6.64 -13.63 -1.85
CA TYR A 119 -5.51 -13.01 -2.54
C TYR A 119 -4.46 -14.04 -2.98
N ILE A 120 -4.11 -14.99 -2.11
CA ILE A 120 -3.18 -16.08 -2.41
C ILE A 120 -3.67 -16.87 -3.64
N ASP A 121 -4.92 -17.30 -3.61
CA ASP A 121 -5.54 -18.10 -4.68
C ASP A 121 -5.56 -17.32 -6.00
N PHE A 122 -5.94 -16.05 -5.95
CA PHE A 122 -5.95 -15.19 -7.12
C PHE A 122 -4.55 -15.02 -7.72
N TYR A 123 -3.53 -14.69 -6.91
CA TYR A 123 -2.17 -14.52 -7.40
C TYR A 123 -1.51 -15.82 -7.86
N ALA A 124 -2.03 -16.98 -7.47
CA ALA A 124 -1.60 -18.28 -7.99
C ALA A 124 -2.09 -18.53 -9.43
N THR A 125 -3.17 -17.88 -9.87
CA THR A 125 -3.72 -18.03 -11.23
C THR A 125 -2.78 -17.47 -12.32
N PRO A 126 -2.92 -17.91 -13.59
CA PRO A 126 -2.16 -17.31 -14.71
C PRO A 126 -2.40 -15.80 -14.86
N ALA A 127 -3.63 -15.35 -14.63
CA ALA A 127 -3.97 -13.93 -14.69
C ALA A 127 -3.33 -13.13 -13.55
N GLY A 128 -3.38 -13.63 -12.31
CA GLY A 128 -2.75 -13.00 -11.16
C GLY A 128 -1.23 -12.92 -11.28
N LYS A 129 -0.57 -13.99 -11.75
CA LYS A 129 0.87 -13.98 -12.05
C LYS A 129 1.23 -12.96 -13.12
N LYS A 130 0.47 -12.92 -14.22
CA LYS A 130 0.65 -11.92 -15.29
C LYS A 130 0.48 -10.50 -14.75
N MET A 131 -0.48 -10.27 -13.85
CA MET A 131 -0.68 -8.97 -13.23
C MET A 131 0.54 -8.56 -12.39
N LEU A 132 1.09 -9.45 -11.57
CA LEU A 132 2.32 -9.18 -10.79
C LEU A 132 3.51 -8.84 -11.70
N GLU A 133 3.65 -9.53 -12.83
CA GLU A 133 4.76 -9.33 -13.76
C GLU A 133 4.61 -8.06 -14.60
N MET A 134 3.40 -7.77 -15.07
CA MET A 134 3.15 -6.67 -16.01
C MET A 134 2.88 -5.33 -15.34
N THR A 135 2.40 -5.30 -14.09
CA THR A 135 2.07 -4.04 -13.41
C THR A 135 3.27 -3.07 -13.37
N PRO A 136 4.49 -3.47 -12.97
CA PRO A 136 5.64 -2.57 -12.99
C PRO A 136 6.01 -2.09 -14.41
N ALA A 137 5.86 -2.95 -15.42
CA ALA A 137 6.16 -2.61 -16.81
C ALA A 137 5.16 -1.58 -17.35
N ILE A 138 3.87 -1.79 -17.11
CA ILE A 138 2.80 -0.86 -17.49
C ILE A 138 3.00 0.50 -16.81
N GLN A 139 3.29 0.51 -15.50
CA GLN A 139 3.57 1.75 -14.77
C GLN A 139 4.78 2.50 -15.35
N LYS A 140 5.86 1.77 -15.67
CA LYS A 140 7.07 2.36 -16.29
C LYS A 140 6.76 2.97 -17.66
N GLU A 141 6.04 2.24 -18.49
CA GLU A 141 5.66 2.68 -19.84
C GLU A 141 4.73 3.89 -19.78
N PHE A 142 3.74 3.86 -18.90
CA PHE A 142 2.86 5.00 -18.63
C PHE A 142 3.66 6.25 -18.23
N MET A 143 4.55 6.14 -17.23
CA MET A 143 5.37 7.28 -16.78
C MET A 143 6.28 7.80 -17.89
N THR A 144 6.85 6.91 -18.70
CA THR A 144 7.70 7.29 -19.84
C THR A 144 6.90 8.04 -20.89
N SER A 145 5.74 7.53 -21.27
CA SER A 145 4.84 8.17 -22.24
C SER A 145 4.36 9.53 -21.74
N PHE A 146 3.91 9.61 -20.49
CA PHE A 146 3.46 10.85 -19.86
C PHE A 146 4.55 11.93 -19.87
N MET A 147 5.79 11.58 -19.51
CA MET A 147 6.92 12.51 -19.51
C MET A 147 7.34 12.94 -20.92
N ALA A 148 7.21 12.05 -21.91
CA ALA A 148 7.58 12.34 -23.29
C ALA A 148 6.53 13.19 -24.03
N ASN A 149 5.24 12.93 -23.78
CA ASN A 149 4.15 13.45 -24.61
C ASN A 149 3.32 14.51 -23.89
N ASP A 150 2.88 14.25 -22.66
CA ASP A 150 1.91 15.09 -21.95
C ASP A 150 2.58 16.24 -21.20
N MET A 151 3.72 15.95 -20.55
CA MET A 151 4.45 16.95 -19.77
C MET A 151 4.94 18.15 -20.60
N PRO A 152 5.53 17.98 -21.81
CA PRO A 152 5.96 19.12 -22.62
C PRO A 152 4.77 19.96 -23.11
N ALA A 153 3.67 19.32 -23.48
CA ALA A 153 2.44 20.01 -23.89
C ALA A 153 1.86 20.83 -22.74
N PHE A 154 1.85 20.28 -21.53
CA PHE A 154 1.43 20.98 -20.32
C PHE A 154 2.36 22.18 -20.02
N GLN A 155 3.68 21.98 -20.04
CA GLN A 155 4.67 23.05 -19.82
C GLN A 155 4.55 24.17 -20.86
N SER A 156 4.30 23.83 -22.13
CA SER A 156 4.09 24.83 -23.18
C SER A 156 2.85 25.68 -22.91
N LYS A 157 1.73 25.08 -22.49
CA LYS A 157 0.52 25.82 -22.10
C LYS A 157 0.77 26.77 -20.93
N LEU A 158 1.51 26.32 -19.92
CA LEU A 158 1.87 27.17 -18.78
C LEU A 158 2.76 28.35 -19.21
N LYS A 159 3.74 28.11 -20.09
CA LYS A 159 4.60 29.16 -20.63
C LYS A 159 3.79 30.21 -21.41
N THR A 160 2.92 29.77 -22.33
CA THR A 160 2.05 30.68 -23.08
C THR A 160 1.17 31.50 -22.14
N LYS A 161 0.58 30.87 -21.12
CA LYS A 161 -0.27 31.60 -20.17
C LYS A 161 0.52 32.64 -19.37
N LEU A 162 1.75 32.33 -19.00
CA LEU A 162 2.63 33.26 -18.30
C LEU A 162 2.99 34.46 -19.19
N GLU A 163 3.28 34.23 -20.48
CA GLU A 163 3.55 35.28 -21.46
C GLU A 163 2.33 36.19 -21.68
N GLU A 164 1.12 35.62 -21.81
CA GLU A 164 -0.13 36.38 -21.86
C GLU A 164 -0.31 37.29 -20.64
N LEU A 165 -0.09 36.74 -19.44
CA LEU A 165 -0.22 37.49 -18.19
C LEU A 165 0.83 38.58 -18.07
N HIS A 166 2.07 38.34 -18.51
CA HIS A 166 3.12 39.36 -18.54
C HIS A 166 2.74 40.53 -19.48
N ASN A 167 2.14 40.23 -20.63
CA ASN A 167 1.69 41.24 -21.57
C ASN A 167 0.44 41.99 -21.08
N GLN A 168 -0.46 41.30 -20.36
CA GLN A 168 -1.68 41.88 -19.80
C GLN A 168 -1.41 42.74 -18.56
N TYR A 169 -0.45 42.33 -17.74
CA TYR A 169 -0.02 43.00 -16.51
C TYR A 169 1.49 43.26 -16.59
N PRO A 170 1.94 44.16 -17.48
CA PRO A 170 3.35 44.50 -17.56
C PRO A 170 3.80 45.01 -16.19
N ALA A 171 4.96 44.53 -15.72
CA ALA A 171 5.50 44.95 -14.45
C ALA A 171 5.51 46.49 -14.41
N SER A 172 4.85 47.08 -13.41
CA SER A 172 4.87 48.52 -13.22
C SER A 172 6.34 48.95 -13.11
N ASN A 173 6.81 49.74 -14.06
CA ASN A 173 8.18 50.24 -14.05
C ASN A 173 8.42 50.94 -12.70
N PRO A 174 9.38 50.50 -11.86
CA PRO A 174 9.66 51.19 -10.60
C PRO A 174 10.10 52.66 -10.80
N ALA A 175 10.40 53.08 -12.04
CA ALA A 175 10.74 54.45 -12.38
C ALA A 175 9.55 55.44 -12.44
N THR A 176 8.29 55.00 -12.49
CA THR A 176 7.13 55.92 -12.53
C THR A 176 6.51 56.19 -11.14
N ALA A 177 7.03 55.59 -10.07
CA ALA A 177 6.56 55.81 -8.69
C ALA A 177 7.28 56.95 -7.94
N LYS A 178 8.02 57.81 -8.66
CA LYS A 178 8.52 59.09 -8.15
C LYS A 178 8.06 60.23 -9.06
N LYS A 179 6.89 60.79 -8.77
CA LYS A 179 6.60 62.19 -9.07
C LYS A 179 5.71 62.76 -7.99
#